data_AF-A0A561VQ53-F1
#
_entry.id   AF-A0A561VQ53-F1
#
_cell.length_a   1.000
_cell.length_b   1.000
_cell.length_c   1.000
_cell.angle_alpha   90.00
_cell.angle_beta   90.00
_cell.angle_gamma   90.00
#
_symmetry.space_group_name_H-M   'P 1'
#
loop_
_entity.id
_entity.type
_entity.pdbx_description
1 polymer ?
#
loop_
_entity_poly.entity_id
_entity_poly.type
_entity_poly.pdbx_seq_one_letter_code
_entity_poly.pdbx_strand_id
1 'polypeptide(L)'
;MDLAIVRRWWPLAAVIGLLLVTSVAATRSAPQLDRVTPRTTATTTAPPLLPPTRRPSAAPATETPVEAARGLPDWIGTATTAILAVLVAAMVVILTWALIRDAARRRRRRTGRRDPRRAGRTAEDLVAALDAGLEELSDTDRDPRRAVIACWVRLEQAAAEAGTPRHPGDSPTDLVARLLAEQRVDAAVLAALMEVYREARYATHTVDDRMRQQARHALERLRADLGAGAPA
;
A
#
# COMPACT_ATOMS: atom_id res chain seq x y z
N MET A 1 13.03 14.55 -20.33
CA MET A 1 11.94 14.46 -19.34
C MET A 1 10.82 13.71 -20.01
N ASP A 2 10.56 12.47 -19.59
CA ASP A 2 9.53 11.64 -20.22
C ASP A 2 8.14 12.13 -19.81
N LEU A 3 7.69 13.20 -20.48
CA LEU A 3 6.35 13.80 -20.39
C LEU A 3 5.22 12.76 -20.58
N ALA A 4 5.53 11.61 -21.18
CA ALA A 4 4.61 10.50 -21.41
C ALA A 4 4.10 9.86 -20.10
N ILE A 5 4.92 9.80 -19.03
CA ILE A 5 4.51 9.20 -17.75
C ILE A 5 3.59 10.16 -17.00
N VAL A 6 3.89 11.46 -17.00
CA VAL A 6 3.04 12.48 -16.35
C VAL A 6 1.70 12.61 -17.09
N ARG A 7 1.71 12.54 -18.42
CA ARG A 7 0.48 12.58 -19.25
C ARG A 7 -0.41 11.35 -19.08
N ARG A 8 0.18 10.19 -18.75
CA ARG A 8 -0.55 8.92 -18.56
C ARG A 8 -1.36 8.88 -17.26
N TRP A 9 -0.98 9.65 -16.25
CA TRP A 9 -1.67 9.66 -14.95
C TRP A 9 -2.62 10.84 -14.78
N TRP A 10 -2.51 11.84 -15.66
CA TRP A 10 -3.47 12.93 -15.79
C TRP A 10 -4.93 12.51 -16.01
N PRO A 11 -5.26 11.51 -16.87
CA PRO A 11 -6.65 11.06 -17.01
C PRO A 11 -7.18 10.39 -15.74
N LEU A 12 -6.33 9.70 -14.95
CA LEU A 12 -6.77 9.13 -13.67
C LEU A 12 -7.08 10.23 -12.65
N ALA A 13 -6.24 11.26 -12.56
CA ALA A 13 -6.51 12.42 -11.71
C ALA A 13 -7.78 13.18 -12.15
N ALA A 14 -7.99 13.32 -13.46
CA ALA A 14 -9.21 13.92 -14.01
C ALA A 14 -10.46 13.07 -13.73
N VAL A 15 -10.37 11.74 -13.83
CA VAL A 15 -11.49 10.82 -13.50
C VAL A 15 -11.81 10.86 -12.01
N ILE A 16 -10.79 10.87 -11.13
CA ILE A 16 -10.98 10.99 -9.69
C ILE A 16 -11.62 12.34 -9.34
N GLY A 17 -11.14 13.43 -9.94
CA GLY A 17 -11.72 14.77 -9.78
C GLY A 17 -13.17 14.83 -10.29
N LEU A 18 -13.44 14.26 -11.46
CA LEU A 18 -14.79 14.20 -12.04
C LEU A 18 -15.73 13.39 -11.15
N LEU A 19 -15.29 12.23 -10.64
CA LEU A 19 -16.04 11.38 -9.72
C LEU A 19 -16.34 12.09 -8.39
N LEU A 20 -15.39 12.88 -7.89
CA LEU A 20 -15.59 13.73 -6.70
C LEU A 20 -16.67 14.79 -6.97
N VAL A 21 -16.59 15.48 -8.10
CA VAL A 21 -17.57 16.52 -8.48
C VAL A 21 -18.97 15.91 -8.69
N THR A 22 -19.08 14.78 -9.39
CA THR A 22 -20.38 14.12 -9.62
C THR A 22 -20.97 13.53 -8.35
N SER A 23 -20.14 12.96 -7.46
CA SER A 23 -20.59 12.47 -6.15
C SER A 23 -21.18 13.60 -5.30
N VAL A 24 -20.49 14.74 -5.23
CA VAL A 24 -20.97 15.93 -4.51
C VAL A 24 -22.24 16.51 -5.13
N ALA A 25 -22.35 16.49 -6.46
CA ALA A 25 -23.57 16.92 -7.16
C ALA A 25 -24.76 15.99 -6.88
N ALA A 26 -24.52 14.68 -6.81
CA ALA A 26 -25.55 13.68 -6.50
C ALA A 26 -26.08 13.82 -5.06
N THR A 27 -25.20 14.15 -4.10
CA THR A 27 -25.61 14.34 -2.69
C THR A 27 -26.49 15.57 -2.47
N ARG A 28 -26.46 16.56 -3.38
CA ARG A 28 -27.33 17.74 -3.32
C ARG A 28 -28.67 17.57 -4.03
N SER A 29 -28.86 16.50 -4.79
CA SER A 29 -30.13 16.23 -5.46
C SER A 29 -31.07 15.55 -4.47
N ALA A 30 -31.74 16.34 -3.63
CA ALA A 30 -32.90 15.85 -2.89
C ALA A 30 -34.02 15.61 -3.91
N PRO A 31 -34.42 14.36 -4.22
CA PRO A 31 -35.54 14.13 -5.10
C PRO A 31 -36.79 14.58 -4.33
N GLN A 32 -37.38 15.72 -4.73
CA GLN A 32 -38.73 16.06 -4.34
C GLN A 32 -39.67 15.03 -4.97
N LEU A 33 -39.86 13.91 -4.29
CA LEU A 33 -40.98 13.01 -4.55
C LEU A 33 -42.24 13.75 -4.10
N ASP A 34 -42.81 14.50 -5.04
CA ASP A 34 -44.12 15.10 -4.90
C ASP A 34 -45.10 13.99 -4.54
N ARG A 35 -45.56 13.98 -3.28
CA ARG A 35 -46.58 13.04 -2.81
C ARG A 35 -47.86 13.40 -3.56
N VAL A 36 -48.09 12.71 -4.67
CA VAL A 36 -49.39 12.70 -5.36
C VAL A 36 -50.42 12.25 -4.33
N THR A 37 -51.15 13.21 -3.76
CA THR A 37 -52.31 12.96 -2.92
C THR A 37 -53.42 12.56 -3.88
N PRO A 38 -53.91 11.30 -3.86
CA PRO A 38 -55.08 10.96 -4.66
C PRO A 38 -56.25 11.81 -4.15
N ARG A 39 -56.67 12.79 -4.95
CA ARG A 39 -57.89 13.54 -4.71
C ARG A 39 -59.05 12.57 -4.91
N THR A 40 -59.53 11.97 -3.82
CA THR A 40 -60.75 11.18 -3.83
C THR A 40 -61.91 12.12 -4.16
N THR A 41 -62.25 12.23 -5.44
CA THR A 41 -63.54 12.78 -5.86
C THR A 41 -64.61 11.87 -5.28
N ALA A 42 -65.28 12.33 -4.22
CA ALA A 42 -66.48 11.68 -3.71
C ALA A 42 -67.51 11.64 -4.85
N THR A 43 -67.63 10.49 -5.49
CA THR A 43 -68.78 10.21 -6.35
C THR A 43 -69.95 9.97 -5.41
N THR A 44 -70.85 10.95 -5.31
CA THR A 44 -72.11 10.82 -4.59
C THR A 44 -72.97 9.78 -5.28
N THR A 45 -72.80 8.52 -4.89
CA THR A 45 -73.80 7.47 -5.11
C THR A 45 -74.67 7.43 -3.87
N ALA A 46 -75.91 7.88 -3.98
CA ALA A 46 -76.90 7.84 -2.90
C ALA A 46 -77.14 6.38 -2.46
N PRO A 47 -76.95 6.02 -1.17
CA PRO A 47 -77.27 4.68 -0.68
C PRO A 47 -78.78 4.52 -0.46
N PRO A 48 -79.36 3.30 -0.63
CA PRO A 48 -80.74 3.04 -0.27
C PRO A 48 -80.93 3.07 1.26
N LEU A 49 -82.11 3.54 1.67
CA LEU A 49 -82.54 3.70 3.06
C LEU A 49 -82.64 2.35 3.79
N LEU A 50 -81.68 2.05 4.67
CA LEU A 50 -81.77 1.01 5.70
C LEU A 50 -81.60 1.68 7.08
N PRO A 51 -82.34 1.27 8.12
CA PRO A 51 -82.25 1.87 9.46
C PRO A 51 -80.89 1.56 10.11
N PRO A 52 -80.36 2.47 10.95
CA PRO A 52 -78.99 2.34 11.48
C PRO A 52 -78.91 1.25 12.55
N THR A 53 -78.33 0.11 12.20
CA THR A 53 -77.80 -0.83 13.20
C THR A 53 -76.54 -0.21 13.81
N ARG A 54 -76.61 0.18 15.09
CA ARG A 54 -75.48 0.75 15.84
C ARG A 54 -74.40 -0.33 16.02
N ARG A 55 -73.41 -0.39 15.12
CA ARG A 55 -72.15 -1.10 15.38
C ARG A 55 -71.35 -0.30 16.42
N PRO A 56 -70.71 -0.92 17.42
CA PRO A 56 -69.70 -0.24 18.20
C PRO A 56 -68.62 0.25 17.23
N SER A 57 -68.41 1.56 17.20
CA SER A 57 -67.30 2.17 16.49
C SER A 57 -66.01 1.60 17.07
N ALA A 58 -65.41 0.62 16.40
CA ALA A 58 -63.99 0.36 16.60
C ALA A 58 -63.28 1.68 16.26
N ALA A 59 -62.72 2.33 17.28
CA ALA A 59 -61.84 3.47 17.08
C ALA A 59 -60.79 3.07 16.04
N PRO A 60 -60.41 3.95 15.09
CA PRO A 60 -59.28 3.65 14.23
C PRO A 60 -58.11 3.32 15.13
N ALA A 61 -57.58 2.11 15.02
CA ALA A 61 -56.29 1.79 15.59
C ALA A 61 -55.34 2.84 15.02
N THR A 62 -54.89 3.75 15.88
CA THR A 62 -53.73 4.58 15.59
C THR A 62 -52.59 3.59 15.42
N GLU A 63 -52.35 3.16 14.19
CA GLU A 63 -51.08 2.57 13.82
C GLU A 63 -50.05 3.68 14.04
N THR A 64 -49.51 3.76 15.25
CA THR A 64 -48.26 4.45 15.49
C THR A 64 -47.28 3.84 14.49
N PRO A 65 -46.78 4.59 13.50
CA PRO A 65 -45.70 4.11 12.69
C PRO A 65 -44.61 3.76 13.68
N VAL A 66 -44.12 2.52 13.64
CA VAL A 66 -42.93 2.15 14.38
C VAL A 66 -41.86 3.12 13.87
N GLU A 67 -41.54 4.09 14.72
CA GLU A 67 -40.54 5.13 14.52
C GLU A 67 -39.16 4.45 14.59
N ALA A 68 -38.92 3.59 13.59
CA ALA A 68 -37.65 2.96 13.35
C ALA A 68 -36.66 4.08 13.04
N ALA A 69 -35.68 4.22 13.93
CA ALA A 69 -34.57 5.15 13.88
C ALA A 69 -34.95 6.63 14.12
N ARG A 70 -35.12 6.99 15.41
CA ARG A 70 -34.76 8.32 15.90
C ARG A 70 -33.39 8.71 15.33
N GLY A 71 -33.38 9.79 14.56
CA GLY A 71 -32.33 10.14 13.64
C GLY A 71 -30.96 10.32 14.30
N LEU A 72 -29.95 9.70 13.69
CA LEU A 72 -28.61 10.27 13.81
C LEU A 72 -28.68 11.69 13.22
N PRO A 73 -28.28 12.73 13.97
CA PRO A 73 -28.37 14.08 13.47
C PRO A 73 -27.55 14.25 12.18
N ASP A 74 -28.09 14.98 11.20
CA ASP A 74 -27.53 15.11 9.83
C ASP A 74 -26.08 15.58 9.78
N TRP A 75 -25.60 16.24 10.84
CA TRP A 75 -24.19 16.63 10.99
C TRP A 75 -23.26 15.42 11.05
N ILE A 76 -23.73 14.24 11.46
CA ILE A 76 -22.95 13.00 11.50
C ILE A 76 -22.66 12.51 10.08
N GLY A 77 -23.65 12.50 9.18
CA GLY A 77 -23.45 12.09 7.79
C GLY A 77 -22.47 13.02 7.04
N THR A 78 -22.58 14.33 7.28
CA THR A 78 -21.65 15.32 6.72
C THR A 78 -20.26 15.25 7.36
N ALA A 79 -20.15 14.99 8.67
CA ALA A 79 -18.88 14.75 9.34
C ALA A 79 -18.20 13.47 8.84
N THR A 80 -18.93 12.37 8.69
CA THR A 80 -18.38 11.10 8.18
C THR A 80 -17.86 11.25 6.75
N THR A 81 -18.60 11.95 5.87
CA THR A 81 -18.17 12.21 4.50
C THR A 81 -16.96 13.15 4.44
N ALA A 82 -16.92 14.19 5.27
CA ALA A 82 -15.76 15.08 5.38
C ALA A 82 -14.51 14.34 5.86
N ILE A 83 -14.63 13.48 6.89
CA ILE A 83 -13.52 12.66 7.39
C ILE A 83 -13.01 11.70 6.32
N LEU A 84 -13.92 11.02 5.61
CA LEU A 84 -13.55 10.12 4.52
C LEU A 84 -12.84 10.86 3.38
N ALA A 85 -13.31 12.05 3.02
CA ALA A 85 -12.68 12.88 2.00
C ALA A 85 -11.27 13.33 2.42
N VAL A 86 -11.07 13.71 3.68
CA VAL A 86 -9.75 14.06 4.24
C VAL A 86 -8.81 12.86 4.23
N LEU A 87 -9.30 11.67 4.62
CA LEU A 87 -8.51 10.43 4.57
C LEU A 87 -8.06 10.09 3.15
N VAL A 88 -8.96 10.19 2.17
CA VAL A 88 -8.63 9.95 0.76
C VAL A 88 -7.64 10.99 0.24
N ALA A 89 -7.83 12.27 0.57
CA ALA A 89 -6.90 13.34 0.20
C ALA A 89 -5.50 13.11 0.81
N ALA A 90 -5.44 12.75 2.10
CA ALA A 90 -4.19 12.41 2.76
C ALA A 90 -3.49 11.22 2.10
N MET A 91 -4.25 10.17 1.76
CA MET A 91 -3.73 9.01 1.03
C MET A 91 -3.13 9.42 -0.31
N VAL A 92 -3.81 10.27 -1.09
CA VAL A 92 -3.32 10.77 -2.39
C VAL A 92 -2.06 11.63 -2.22
N VAL A 93 -2.00 12.50 -1.20
CA VAL A 93 -0.81 13.31 -0.88
C VAL A 93 0.37 12.42 -0.50
N ILE A 94 0.16 11.41 0.32
CA ILE A 94 1.21 10.46 0.72
C ILE A 94 1.72 9.69 -0.49
N LEU A 95 0.83 9.17 -1.33
CA LEU A 95 1.21 8.46 -2.56
C LEU A 95 1.96 9.36 -3.54
N THR A 96 1.47 10.56 -3.80
CA THR A 96 2.14 11.51 -4.70
C THR A 96 3.48 11.94 -4.15
N TRP A 97 3.60 12.20 -2.84
CA TRP A 97 4.88 12.51 -2.21
C TRP A 97 5.87 11.34 -2.29
N ALA A 98 5.43 10.11 -2.04
CA ALA A 98 6.24 8.91 -2.19
C ALA A 98 6.73 8.73 -3.65
N LEU A 99 5.85 8.94 -4.62
CA LEU A 99 6.18 8.87 -6.05
C LEU A 99 7.14 9.99 -6.48
N ILE A 100 6.96 11.22 -5.99
CA ILE A 100 7.85 12.35 -6.28
C ILE A 100 9.22 12.10 -5.66
N ARG A 101 9.28 11.60 -4.42
CA ARG A 101 10.53 11.23 -3.75
C ARG A 101 11.26 10.15 -4.52
N ASP A 102 10.54 9.13 -4.99
CA ASP A 102 11.12 8.06 -5.81
C ASP A 102 11.59 8.58 -7.18
N ALA A 103 10.81 9.45 -7.84
CA ALA A 103 11.18 10.08 -9.10
C ALA A 103 12.39 11.03 -8.97
N ALA A 104 12.48 11.80 -7.88
CA ALA A 104 13.61 12.66 -7.58
C ALA A 104 14.89 11.85 -7.29
N ARG A 105 14.76 10.73 -6.57
CA ARG A 105 15.84 9.75 -6.39
C ARG A 105 16.28 9.18 -7.74
N ARG A 106 15.36 8.77 -8.61
CA ARG A 106 15.64 8.26 -9.97
C ARG A 106 16.34 9.31 -10.85
N ARG A 107 16.00 10.59 -10.75
CA ARG A 107 16.62 11.68 -11.50
C ARG A 107 18.08 11.91 -11.11
N ARG A 108 18.39 11.88 -9.80
CA ARG A 108 19.78 11.95 -9.30
C ARG A 108 20.62 10.73 -9.71
N ARG A 109 19.98 9.57 -9.91
CA ARG A 109 20.60 8.31 -10.35
C ARG A 109 20.95 8.30 -11.85
N ARG A 110 20.14 8.90 -12.73
CA ARG A 110 20.43 8.99 -14.18
C ARG A 110 21.70 9.79 -14.52
N THR A 111 22.14 10.67 -13.62
CA THR A 111 23.39 11.46 -13.75
C THR A 111 24.64 10.74 -13.23
N GLY A 112 24.55 9.47 -12.86
CA GLY A 112 25.66 8.70 -12.29
C GLY A 112 26.79 8.42 -13.28
N ARG A 113 27.71 9.38 -13.42
CA ARG A 113 29.07 9.08 -13.88
C ARG A 113 29.75 8.23 -12.80
N ARG A 114 30.47 7.19 -13.22
CA ARG A 114 31.29 6.30 -12.36
C ARG A 114 32.28 7.15 -11.55
N ASP A 115 31.94 7.42 -10.29
CA ASP A 115 32.83 8.09 -9.33
C ASP A 115 33.40 7.03 -8.39
N PRO A 116 34.72 6.80 -8.36
CA PRO A 116 35.36 5.86 -7.44
C PRO A 116 34.99 6.10 -5.97
N ARG A 117 34.77 7.37 -5.57
CA ARG A 117 34.34 7.70 -4.20
C ARG A 117 32.95 7.18 -3.86
N ARG A 118 32.08 7.06 -4.86
CA ARG A 118 30.75 6.48 -4.71
C ARG A 118 30.83 4.96 -4.54
N ALA A 119 31.69 4.30 -5.32
CA ALA A 119 31.90 2.85 -5.20
C ALA A 119 32.45 2.46 -3.83
N GLY A 120 33.39 3.24 -3.27
CA GLY A 120 33.88 3.05 -1.89
C GLY A 120 32.78 3.17 -0.84
N ARG A 121 31.99 4.26 -0.87
CA ARG A 121 30.85 4.44 0.05
C ARG A 121 29.82 3.32 -0.07
N THR A 122 29.56 2.85 -1.28
CA THR A 122 28.63 1.73 -1.50
C THR A 122 29.17 0.41 -0.93
N ALA A 123 30.47 0.15 -1.00
CA ALA A 123 31.07 -0.98 -0.32
C ALA A 123 30.88 -0.91 1.20
N GLU A 124 31.12 0.27 1.79
CA GLU A 124 30.93 0.53 3.22
C GLU A 124 29.48 0.31 3.65
N ASP A 125 28.51 0.84 2.88
CA ASP A 125 27.07 0.66 3.14
C ASP A 125 26.66 -0.82 3.08
N LEU A 126 27.22 -1.58 2.14
CA LEU A 126 26.99 -3.04 2.03
C LEU A 126 27.58 -3.79 3.23
N VAL A 127 28.82 -3.49 3.61
CA VAL A 127 29.46 -4.11 4.78
C VAL A 127 28.67 -3.80 6.05
N ALA A 128 28.20 -2.57 6.24
CA ALA A 128 27.34 -2.19 7.37
C ALA A 128 26.02 -2.97 7.38
N ALA A 129 25.40 -3.20 6.21
CA ALA A 129 24.18 -4.00 6.10
C ALA A 129 24.41 -5.48 6.45
N LEU A 130 25.56 -6.04 6.06
CA LEU A 130 25.96 -7.41 6.41
C LEU A 130 26.25 -7.54 7.91
N ASP A 131 26.97 -6.58 8.49
CA ASP A 131 27.30 -6.56 9.93
C ASP A 131 26.04 -6.50 10.80
N ALA A 132 25.09 -5.64 10.43
CA ALA A 132 23.81 -5.58 11.11
C ALA A 132 22.98 -6.88 10.96
N GLY A 133 23.16 -7.63 9.86
CA GLY A 133 22.53 -8.94 9.67
C GLY A 133 23.18 -10.05 10.50
N LEU A 134 24.52 -10.04 10.58
CA LEU A 134 25.30 -10.96 11.41
C LEU A 134 25.01 -10.78 12.89
N GLU A 135 24.92 -9.52 13.35
CA GLU A 135 24.56 -9.18 14.72
C GLU A 135 23.17 -9.74 15.08
N GLU A 136 22.20 -9.53 14.19
CA GLU A 136 20.83 -10.00 14.38
C GLU A 136 20.71 -11.54 14.36
N LEU A 137 21.60 -12.22 13.63
CA LEU A 137 21.71 -13.67 13.65
C LEU A 137 22.41 -14.22 14.91
N SER A 138 23.17 -13.40 15.65
CA SER A 138 23.87 -13.86 16.87
C SER A 138 22.96 -13.85 18.08
N ASP A 139 21.90 -13.07 18.02
CA ASP A 139 20.84 -13.08 19.00
C ASP A 139 20.04 -14.40 18.88
N THR A 140 20.32 -15.34 19.78
CA THR A 140 19.67 -16.66 19.82
C THR A 140 18.17 -16.55 20.08
N ASP A 141 17.72 -15.51 20.78
CA ASP A 141 16.31 -15.29 21.09
C ASP A 141 15.51 -14.79 19.87
N ARG A 142 16.20 -14.33 18.83
CA ARG A 142 15.57 -13.81 17.61
C ARG A 142 15.37 -14.90 16.56
N ASP A 143 14.25 -14.78 15.84
CA ASP A 143 13.89 -15.69 14.75
C ASP A 143 14.92 -15.59 13.59
N PRO A 144 15.68 -16.66 13.30
CA PRO A 144 16.72 -16.65 12.27
C PRO A 144 16.14 -16.37 10.88
N ARG A 145 14.90 -16.81 10.60
CA ARG A 145 14.22 -16.50 9.34
C ARG A 145 14.10 -15.00 9.12
N ARG A 146 13.66 -14.28 10.15
CA ARG A 146 13.48 -12.83 10.08
C ARG A 146 14.81 -12.11 9.89
N ALA A 147 15.87 -12.55 10.58
CA ALA A 147 17.19 -11.96 10.47
C ALA A 147 17.75 -12.08 9.03
N VAL A 148 17.66 -13.27 8.42
CA VAL A 148 18.10 -13.49 7.02
C VAL A 148 17.32 -12.62 6.04
N ILE A 149 15.99 -12.59 6.17
CA ILE A 149 15.13 -11.79 5.28
C ILE A 149 15.43 -10.29 5.45
N ALA A 150 15.61 -9.82 6.68
CA ALA A 150 15.93 -8.43 6.97
C ALA A 150 17.29 -8.03 6.38
N CYS A 151 18.30 -8.88 6.53
CA CYS A 151 19.61 -8.67 5.92
C CYS A 151 19.50 -8.54 4.39
N TRP A 152 18.80 -9.47 3.73
CA TRP A 152 18.59 -9.41 2.28
C TRP A 152 17.86 -8.13 1.84
N VAL A 153 16.83 -7.71 2.56
CA VAL A 153 16.11 -6.46 2.27
C VAL A 153 17.03 -5.23 2.42
N ARG A 154 17.94 -5.22 3.40
CA ARG A 154 18.94 -4.13 3.53
C ARG A 154 19.91 -4.11 2.34
N LEU A 155 20.32 -5.27 1.82
CA LEU A 155 21.14 -5.35 0.60
C LEU A 155 20.39 -4.81 -0.63
N GLU A 156 19.11 -5.15 -0.79
CA GLU A 156 18.28 -4.60 -1.87
C GLU A 156 18.16 -3.07 -1.78
N GLN A 157 18.00 -2.54 -0.57
CA GLN A 157 17.98 -1.11 -0.31
C GLN A 157 19.32 -0.46 -0.67
N ALA A 158 20.44 -1.05 -0.23
CA ALA A 158 21.77 -0.58 -0.57
C ALA A 158 22.00 -0.54 -2.10
N ALA A 159 21.57 -1.57 -2.84
CA ALA A 159 21.62 -1.58 -4.31
C ALA A 159 20.75 -0.49 -4.95
N ALA A 160 19.55 -0.29 -4.41
CA ALA A 160 18.71 0.81 -4.87
C ALA A 160 19.37 2.17 -4.60
N GLU A 161 19.99 2.37 -3.43
CA GLU A 161 20.61 3.63 -3.03
C GLU A 161 21.92 3.93 -3.76
N ALA A 162 22.74 2.91 -3.99
CA ALA A 162 23.90 2.94 -4.88
C ALA A 162 23.52 3.44 -6.28
N GLY A 163 22.29 3.15 -6.71
CA GLY A 163 21.73 3.61 -7.98
C GLY A 163 22.00 2.66 -9.12
N THR A 164 22.14 1.35 -8.82
CA THR A 164 22.32 0.29 -9.81
C THR A 164 21.27 0.44 -10.92
N PRO A 165 21.67 0.38 -12.20
CA PRO A 165 20.75 0.53 -13.32
C PRO A 165 19.57 -0.44 -13.20
N ARG A 166 18.35 -0.06 -13.60
CA ARG A 166 17.20 -0.98 -13.59
C ARG A 166 16.60 -1.08 -14.99
N HIS A 167 16.48 -2.29 -15.50
CA HIS A 167 15.86 -2.63 -16.77
C HIS A 167 14.40 -3.04 -16.58
N PRO A 168 13.58 -3.01 -17.65
CA PRO A 168 12.23 -3.55 -17.63
C PRO A 168 12.26 -5.05 -17.31
N GLY A 169 11.52 -5.47 -16.28
CA GLY A 169 11.47 -6.87 -15.85
C GLY A 169 12.46 -7.25 -14.73
N ASP A 170 13.37 -6.35 -14.34
CA ASP A 170 14.34 -6.63 -13.28
C ASP A 170 13.67 -6.91 -11.92
N SER A 171 14.00 -8.07 -11.35
CA SER A 171 13.73 -8.40 -9.96
C SER A 171 14.64 -7.59 -9.02
N PRO A 172 14.28 -7.45 -7.73
CA PRO A 172 15.17 -6.90 -6.71
C PRO A 172 16.51 -7.62 -6.62
N THR A 173 16.51 -8.94 -6.80
CA THR A 173 17.72 -9.78 -6.83
C THR A 173 18.67 -9.38 -7.96
N ASP A 174 18.14 -9.03 -9.14
CA ASP A 174 18.97 -8.60 -10.27
C ASP A 174 19.72 -7.30 -10.00
N LEU A 175 19.17 -6.43 -9.12
CA LEU A 175 19.86 -5.22 -8.68
C LEU A 175 21.03 -5.55 -7.75
N VAL A 176 20.79 -6.41 -6.76
CA VAL A 176 21.83 -6.85 -5.82
C VAL A 176 22.95 -7.57 -6.57
N ALA A 177 22.60 -8.47 -7.51
CA ALA A 177 23.57 -9.22 -8.30
C ALA A 177 24.49 -8.31 -9.12
N ARG A 178 23.94 -7.29 -9.80
CA ARG A 178 24.77 -6.34 -10.55
C ARG A 178 25.60 -5.44 -9.67
N LEU A 179 25.06 -5.01 -8.53
CA LEU A 179 25.84 -4.23 -7.58
C LEU A 179 27.05 -5.03 -7.09
N LEU A 180 26.83 -6.27 -6.66
CA LEU A 180 27.91 -7.12 -6.16
C LEU A 180 28.93 -7.45 -7.27
N ALA A 181 28.47 -7.62 -8.51
CA ALA A 181 29.37 -7.74 -9.67
C ALA A 181 30.20 -6.46 -9.92
N GLU A 182 29.63 -5.27 -9.72
CA GLU A 182 30.38 -4.00 -9.78
C GLU A 182 31.47 -3.92 -8.68
N GLN A 183 31.19 -4.51 -7.51
CA GLN A 183 32.13 -4.64 -6.40
C GLN A 183 33.09 -5.85 -6.53
N ARG A 184 33.07 -6.55 -7.67
CA ARG A 184 33.90 -7.73 -7.97
C ARG A 184 33.72 -8.92 -7.02
N VAL A 185 32.54 -9.03 -6.42
CA VAL A 185 32.19 -10.20 -5.60
C VAL A 185 32.00 -11.42 -6.48
N ASP A 186 32.48 -12.57 -6.03
CA ASP A 186 32.30 -13.86 -6.70
C ASP A 186 30.82 -14.26 -6.77
N ALA A 187 30.38 -14.63 -7.97
CA ALA A 187 29.03 -15.11 -8.23
C ALA A 187 28.69 -16.36 -7.40
N ALA A 188 29.67 -17.20 -7.07
CA ALA A 188 29.46 -18.37 -6.21
C ALA A 188 29.06 -17.99 -4.78
N VAL A 189 29.63 -16.91 -4.25
CA VAL A 189 29.33 -16.40 -2.89
C VAL A 189 27.91 -15.83 -2.86
N LEU A 190 27.53 -15.07 -3.90
CA LEU A 190 26.17 -14.57 -4.04
C LEU A 190 25.14 -15.71 -4.17
N ALA A 191 25.44 -16.73 -4.98
CA ALA A 191 24.55 -17.88 -5.15
C ALA A 191 24.29 -18.59 -3.82
N ALA A 192 25.33 -18.80 -3.00
CA ALA A 192 25.18 -19.40 -1.67
C ALA A 192 24.26 -18.58 -0.75
N LEU A 193 24.41 -17.24 -0.74
CA LEU A 193 23.51 -16.37 0.03
C LEU A 193 22.07 -16.42 -0.49
N MET A 194 21.87 -16.44 -1.80
CA MET A 194 20.54 -16.53 -2.40
C MET A 194 19.81 -17.83 -2.04
N GLU A 195 20.53 -18.96 -1.98
CA GLU A 195 19.94 -20.23 -1.57
C GLU A 195 19.45 -20.16 -0.12
N VAL A 196 20.27 -19.64 0.80
CA VAL A 196 19.85 -19.44 2.21
C VAL A 196 18.64 -18.51 2.30
N TYR A 197 18.61 -17.42 1.54
CA TYR A 197 17.48 -16.50 1.52
C TYR A 197 16.20 -17.16 0.98
N ARG A 198 16.30 -17.90 -0.13
CA ARG A 198 15.17 -18.63 -0.71
C ARG A 198 14.62 -19.64 0.26
N GLU A 199 15.51 -20.41 0.89
CA GLU A 199 15.13 -21.39 1.90
C GLU A 199 14.45 -20.70 3.07
N ALA A 200 15.03 -19.64 3.64
CA ALA A 200 14.41 -18.88 4.72
C ALA A 200 13.01 -18.35 4.36
N ARG A 201 12.83 -17.87 3.12
CA ARG A 201 11.57 -17.26 2.65
C ARG A 201 10.47 -18.29 2.35
N TYR A 202 10.83 -19.43 1.77
CA TYR A 202 9.89 -20.42 1.22
C TYR A 202 9.82 -21.73 2.00
N ALA A 203 10.70 -21.93 2.98
CA ALA A 203 10.68 -23.06 3.90
C ALA A 203 9.30 -23.24 4.56
N THR A 204 8.77 -24.46 4.47
CA THR A 204 7.53 -24.86 5.17
C THR A 204 7.79 -25.38 6.58
N HIS A 205 9.02 -25.83 6.87
CA HIS A 205 9.49 -26.19 8.20
C HIS A 205 10.00 -24.99 9.01
N THR A 206 10.10 -25.17 10.33
CA THR A 206 10.76 -24.22 11.24
C THR A 206 12.24 -24.11 10.90
N VAL A 207 12.73 -22.88 10.79
CA VAL A 207 14.15 -22.59 10.56
C VAL A 207 14.93 -22.95 11.82
N ASP A 208 15.80 -23.94 11.71
CA ASP A 208 16.59 -24.48 12.81
C ASP A 208 17.95 -23.76 12.95
N ASP A 209 18.69 -24.12 14.00
CA ASP A 209 20.00 -23.53 14.27
C ASP A 209 21.02 -23.84 13.17
N ARG A 210 20.83 -24.95 12.44
CA ARG A 210 21.66 -25.28 11.27
C ARG A 210 21.52 -24.23 10.16
N MET A 211 20.30 -23.83 9.82
CA MET A 211 20.08 -22.75 8.84
C MET A 211 20.68 -21.43 9.32
N ARG A 212 20.59 -21.12 10.62
CA ARG A 212 21.25 -19.95 11.22
C ARG A 212 22.76 -19.98 10.97
N GLN A 213 23.43 -21.10 11.22
CA GLN A 213 24.87 -21.25 10.96
C GLN A 213 25.20 -21.13 9.47
N GLN A 214 24.40 -21.72 8.59
CA GLN A 214 24.57 -21.60 7.14
C GLN A 214 24.45 -20.14 6.67
N ALA A 215 23.49 -19.39 7.22
CA ALA A 215 23.31 -17.98 6.94
C ALA A 215 24.50 -17.14 7.41
N ARG A 216 24.97 -17.34 8.65
CA ARG A 216 26.15 -16.63 9.18
C ARG A 216 27.36 -16.84 8.27
N HIS A 217 27.64 -18.09 7.94
CA HIS A 217 28.80 -18.43 7.11
C HIS A 217 28.70 -17.85 5.69
N ALA A 218 27.50 -17.83 5.08
CA ALA A 218 27.30 -17.20 3.77
C ALA A 218 27.52 -15.68 3.81
N LEU A 219 27.02 -15.01 4.86
CA LEU A 219 27.19 -13.56 5.05
C LEU A 219 28.64 -13.18 5.39
N GLU A 220 29.32 -13.97 6.21
CA GLU A 220 30.75 -13.77 6.53
C GLU A 220 31.62 -13.90 5.30
N ARG A 221 31.36 -14.91 4.44
CA ARG A 221 32.07 -15.03 3.16
C ARG A 221 31.83 -13.84 2.24
N LEU A 222 30.58 -13.37 2.14
CA LEU A 222 30.26 -12.19 1.34
C LEU A 222 30.95 -10.93 1.87
N ARG A 223 31.01 -10.75 3.20
CA ARG A 223 31.73 -9.65 3.83
C ARG A 223 33.23 -9.71 3.55
N ALA A 224 33.84 -10.90 3.65
CA ALA A 224 35.26 -11.09 3.38
C ALA A 224 35.62 -10.74 1.93
N ASP A 225 34.78 -11.16 0.97
CA ASP A 225 34.98 -10.89 -0.45
C ASP A 225 34.85 -9.40 -0.79
N LEU A 226 33.86 -8.72 -0.20
CA LEU A 226 33.72 -7.27 -0.29
C LEU A 226 34.90 -6.51 0.32
N GLY A 227 35.45 -6.99 1.44
CA GLY A 227 36.64 -6.43 2.08
C GLY A 227 37.92 -6.64 1.27
N ALA A 228 38.04 -7.77 0.56
CA ALA A 228 39.18 -8.07 -0.32
C ALA A 228 39.15 -7.27 -1.64
N GLY A 229 37.95 -6.90 -2.12
CA GLY A 229 37.76 -6.13 -3.35
C GLY A 229 37.84 -4.60 -3.18
N ALA A 230 37.83 -4.08 -1.95
CA ALA A 230 37.89 -2.65 -1.68
C ALA A 230 39.31 -2.09 -1.99
N PRO A 231 39.48 -1.15 -2.94
CA PRO A 231 40.75 -0.46 -3.09
C PRO A 231 41.01 0.41 -1.85
N ALA A 232 42.21 0.27 -1.27
CA ALA A 232 42.73 1.10 -0.20
C ALA A 232 42.80 2.60 -0.59
#